data_AF-A0A496X697-F1
#
_entry.id   AF-A0A496X697-F1
#
_cell.length_a   1.000
_cell.length_b   1.000
_cell.length_c   1.000
_cell.angle_alpha   90.00
_cell.angle_beta   90.00
_cell.angle_gamma   90.00
#
_symmetry.space_group_name_H-M   'P 1'
#
loop_
_entity.id
_entity.type
_entity.pdbx_description
1 polymer ?
#
loop_
_entity_poly.entity_id
_entity_poly.type
_entity_poly.pdbx_seq_one_letter_code
_entity_poly.pdbx_strand_id
1 'polypeptide(L)' 'MREYLADISRETEVWTADVPTHMIHFNGDRFLGPHS' A
#
# COMPACT_ATOMS: atom_id res chain seq x y z
N MET A 1 1.42 12.30 -1.08
CA MET A 1 1.17 11.00 -0.42
C MET A 1 1.51 11.01 1.07
N ARG A 2 2.75 11.38 1.48
CA ARG A 2 3.22 11.27 2.87
C ARG A 2 2.28 11.83 3.96
N GLU A 3 1.67 12.99 3.70
CA GLU A 3 0.72 13.65 4.63
C GLU A 3 -0.55 12.83 4.87
N TYR A 4 -1.03 12.12 3.86
CA TYR A 4 -2.31 11.39 3.89
C TYR A 4 -2.17 9.92 4.31
N LEU A 5 -0.95 9.46 4.62
CA LEU A 5 -0.70 8.04 4.92
C LEU A 5 -1.52 7.53 6.11
N ALA A 6 -1.82 8.39 7.08
CA ALA A 6 -2.62 8.04 8.25
C ALA A 6 -4.14 8.00 7.95
N ASP A 7 -4.58 8.67 6.88
CA ASP A 7 -5.99 8.81 6.53
C ASP A 7 -6.45 7.78 5.49
N ILE A 8 -5.51 7.10 4.84
CA ILE A 8 -5.81 6.03 3.88
C ILE A 8 -6.37 4.82 4.65
N SER A 9 -7.55 4.36 4.23
CA SER A 9 -8.16 3.16 4.80
C SER A 9 -7.28 1.93 4.60
N ARG A 10 -7.28 1.04 5.59
CA ARG A 10 -6.75 -0.33 5.43
C ARG A 10 -7.53 -1.06 4.33
N GLU A 11 -6.96 -2.17 3.86
CA GLU A 11 -7.56 -3.03 2.83
C GLU A 11 -7.80 -2.32 1.49
N THR A 12 -6.99 -1.31 1.20
CA THR A 12 -7.02 -0.56 -0.06
C THR A 12 -5.66 -0.58 -0.76
N GLU A 13 -5.71 -0.30 -2.05
CA GLU A 13 -4.55 -0.21 -2.93
C GLU A 13 -4.45 1.21 -3.47
N VAL A 14 -3.22 1.74 -3.51
CA VAL A 14 -2.96 3.10 -3.97
C VAL A 14 -1.84 3.09 -5.00
N TRP A 15 -2.01 3.90 -6.05
CA TRP A 15 -1.02 4.18 -7.09
C TRP A 15 -0.54 5.62 -7.01
N THR A 16 0.66 5.86 -7.53
CA THR A 16 1.18 7.22 -7.70
C THR A 16 1.31 7.53 -9.20
N ALA A 17 0.87 8.72 -9.62
CA ALA A 17 0.83 9.08 -11.04
C ALA A 17 2.23 9.19 -11.68
N ASP A 18 3.26 9.45 -10.88
CA ASP A 18 4.67 9.48 -11.26
C ASP A 18 5.27 8.09 -11.49
N VAL A 19 4.71 7.04 -10.86
CA VAL A 19 5.15 5.65 -11.00
C VAL A 19 3.94 4.72 -11.18
N PRO A 20 3.24 4.80 -12.33
CA PRO A 20 1.94 4.14 -12.53
C PRO A 20 2.01 2.61 -12.53
N THR A 21 3.20 2.03 -12.63
CA THR A 21 3.44 0.58 -12.63
C THR A 21 3.65 0.01 -11.23
N HIS A 22 3.77 0.86 -10.20
CA HIS A 22 4.01 0.45 -8.82
C HIS A 22 2.77 0.71 -7.96
N MET A 23 2.48 -0.21 -7.04
CA MET A 23 1.28 -0.20 -6.20
C MET A 23 1.64 -0.45 -4.74
N ILE A 24 0.95 0.25 -3.84
CA ILE A 24 1.11 0.08 -2.39
C ILE A 24 -0.14 -0.64 -1.86
N HIS A 25 0.05 -1.76 -1.16
CA HIS A 25 -1.03 -2.53 -0.53
C HIS A 25 -1.13 -2.19 0.97
N PHE A 26 -2.27 -1.67 1.42
CA PHE A 26 -2.55 -1.43 2.83
C PHE A 26 -3.27 -2.64 3.48
N ASN A 27 -2.83 -3.85 3.14
CA ASN A 27 -3.53 -5.12 3.45
C ASN A 27 -2.84 -5.95 4.54
N GLY A 28 -1.96 -5.33 5.32
CA GLY A 28 -1.26 -5.98 6.44
C GLY A 28 -0.36 -7.13 5.99
N ASP A 29 -0.42 -8.24 6.72
CA ASP A 29 0.37 -9.46 6.53
C ASP A 29 -0.18 -10.40 5.45
N ARG A 30 -1.36 -10.10 4.88
CA ARG A 30 -2.04 -10.92 3.87
C ARG A 30 -1.17 -11.28 2.66
N PHE A 31 -0.19 -10.43 2.35
CA PHE A 31 0.74 -10.63 1.22
C PHE A 31 2.19 -10.82 1.66
N LEU A 32 2.45 -10.91 2.97
CA LEU A 32 3.77 -11.24 3.47
C LEU A 32 3.93 -12.76 3.35
N GLY A 33 4.75 -13.19 2.39
CA GLY A 33 5.18 -14.58 2.25
C GLY A 33 5.92 -15.08 3.50
N PRO A 34 6.30 -16.38 3.57
CA PRO A 34 6.75 -17.01 4.80
C PRO A 34 7.84 -16.20 5.50
N HIS A 35 7.53 -15.74 6.71
CA HIS A 35 8.49 -15.14 7.62
C HIS A 35 9.47 -16.23 8.06
N SER A 36 10.72 -16.11 7.64
CA SER A 36 11.84 -16.98 8.05
C SER A 36 12.12 -16.87 9.55
#